data_AF-A0AA36HE59-F1
#
_entry.id   AF-A0AA36HE59-F1
#
_cell.length_a   1.000
_cell.length_b   1.000
_cell.length_c   1.000
_cell.angle_alpha   90.00
_cell.angle_beta   90.00
_cell.angle_gamma   90.00
#
_symmetry.space_group_name_H-M   'P 1'
#
loop_
_entity.id
_entity.type
_entity.pdbx_description
1 polymer ?
#
loop_
_entity_poly.entity_id
_entity_poly.type
_entity_poly.pdbx_seq_one_letter_code
_entity_poly.pdbx_strand_id
1 'polypeptide(L)'
;MTCSVIGEGSSDSSPQKLSPQAGRSNSSMRNTIGRDYGKYELTVLLITQLSYIPITTTMLSTAFYEPTQPTCMLLNITNDANDAAMVDPEITDEFNSLLLDWGEACQQSPLTTLMSTTLMAGALTGSFVAGWLADAYGRLVVLKGCLLLLCIVNVIFSFVATVSWWLSATLLFTLGAGCGGYMVTNLVILIECLDHSNSRLLAVSLNGWSISMAFVALIARLTQHWFTFHLFTALLALLALLAYQLWVYESCRWLAGNHRMAEARSTAVQVMARRSEPVSSSSVNDREWWEILGFSQPAVSLQDKTEARRKYTYSDLFSHPSIYIPLIALCYCFVSLSVVSFGFYFNADALPGNRYLNLALMGLSKFALGLLPFAVSSFVGRRPIAFVSVGFACACAWVVVISQLCGTAANHWSLVALSLMVSAALDPAWKITHLHSAELFPTVVRNMARAVCNVAARLGSVAAPLVVHSRTMHYLVPYVAFGAFLTIQLVVVAAFIPETKDKPLPEELPTVLSTTPPAVQTDQEMEMKTGTPSSLDV
;
A
#
# COMPACT_ATOMS: atom_id res chain seq x y z
N MET A 1 43.75 -28.06 52.43
CA MET A 1 42.90 -29.25 52.63
C MET A 1 42.39 -29.69 51.24
N THR A 2 43.20 -30.32 50.39
CA THR A 2 43.40 -31.80 50.26
C THR A 2 42.06 -32.55 50.17
N CYS A 3 41.61 -32.91 48.95
CA CYS A 3 41.77 -34.22 48.25
C CYS A 3 40.66 -35.24 48.65
N SER A 4 39.74 -35.60 47.74
CA SER A 4 39.76 -36.76 46.77
C SER A 4 38.96 -37.96 47.34
N VAL A 5 38.12 -38.75 46.65
CA VAL A 5 38.29 -39.71 45.52
C VAL A 5 36.88 -40.28 45.17
N ILE A 6 36.36 -40.25 43.92
CA ILE A 6 36.29 -41.25 42.80
C ILE A 6 35.52 -42.57 43.05
N GLY A 7 34.66 -42.92 42.07
CA GLY A 7 34.20 -44.26 41.65
C GLY A 7 33.18 -44.14 40.51
N GLU A 8 33.59 -44.09 39.23
CA GLU A 8 33.65 -45.18 38.20
C GLU A 8 32.29 -45.67 37.63
N GLY A 9 32.18 -45.74 36.28
CA GLY A 9 31.13 -46.51 35.60
C GLY A 9 30.69 -46.10 34.18
N SER A 10 31.56 -46.27 33.19
CA SER A 10 31.35 -46.70 31.78
C SER A 10 30.08 -46.41 30.93
N SER A 11 30.37 -46.04 29.67
CA SER A 11 29.83 -46.52 28.37
C SER A 11 28.66 -45.83 27.63
N ASP A 12 28.89 -45.71 26.31
CA ASP A 12 27.99 -45.49 25.16
C ASP A 12 27.51 -44.08 24.79
N SER A 13 28.27 -43.43 23.90
CA SER A 13 27.81 -42.33 23.05
C SER A 13 27.60 -42.83 21.60
N SER A 14 26.34 -43.06 21.23
CA SER A 14 25.89 -43.17 19.83
C SER A 14 25.12 -41.90 19.41
N PRO A 15 25.19 -41.47 18.13
CA PRO A 15 24.68 -40.19 17.69
C PRO A 15 23.15 -40.23 17.52
N GLN A 16 22.42 -39.43 18.30
CA GLN A 16 20.98 -39.26 18.09
C GLN A 16 20.70 -38.48 16.80
N LYS A 17 20.05 -39.17 15.87
CA LYS A 17 19.44 -38.65 14.63
C LYS A 17 18.50 -37.48 14.93
N LEU A 18 18.73 -36.32 14.30
CA LEU A 18 17.71 -35.28 14.13
C LEU A 18 16.63 -35.78 13.18
N SER A 19 15.39 -35.89 13.68
CA SER A 19 14.19 -35.98 12.85
C SER A 19 13.57 -34.58 12.67
N PRO A 20 12.94 -34.29 11.51
CA PRO A 20 12.51 -32.94 11.17
C PRO A 20 11.19 -32.57 11.86
N GLN A 21 11.22 -31.57 12.76
CA GLN A 21 10.03 -31.00 13.39
C GLN A 21 9.28 -30.06 12.43
N ALA A 22 8.32 -30.59 11.66
CA ALA A 22 7.42 -29.80 10.82
C ALA A 22 6.26 -29.10 11.57
N GLY A 23 6.31 -29.02 12.92
CA GLY A 23 5.18 -28.53 13.75
C GLY A 23 5.38 -27.20 14.50
N ARG A 24 6.56 -26.57 14.44
CA ARG A 24 6.90 -25.42 15.31
C ARG A 24 6.61 -24.01 14.74
N SER A 25 6.19 -23.90 13.48
CA SER A 25 6.04 -22.58 12.81
C SER A 25 4.86 -21.75 13.34
N ASN A 26 3.68 -22.35 13.50
CA ASN A 26 2.45 -21.59 13.77
C ASN A 26 2.35 -21.09 15.22
N SER A 27 2.86 -21.83 16.21
CA SER A 27 2.85 -21.39 17.61
C SER A 27 3.89 -20.29 17.87
N SER A 28 5.07 -20.39 17.25
CA SER A 28 6.08 -19.34 17.27
C SER A 28 5.56 -18.05 16.63
N MET A 29 4.98 -18.15 15.43
CA MET A 29 4.44 -17.00 14.69
C MET A 29 3.29 -16.27 15.41
N ARG A 30 2.34 -17.00 16.02
CA ARG A 30 1.28 -16.37 16.84
C ARG A 30 1.84 -15.64 18.06
N ASN A 31 2.84 -16.23 18.72
CA ASN A 31 3.51 -15.61 19.86
C ASN A 31 4.32 -14.37 19.46
N THR A 32 4.92 -14.35 18.26
CA THR A 32 5.64 -13.19 17.72
C THR A 32 4.71 -12.04 17.34
N ILE A 33 3.59 -12.31 16.67
CA ILE A 33 2.62 -11.26 16.28
C ILE A 33 1.93 -10.66 17.50
N GLY A 34 1.52 -11.50 18.46
CA GLY A 34 0.92 -11.02 19.72
C GLY A 34 1.86 -10.17 20.57
N ARG A 35 3.18 -10.29 20.36
CA ARG A 35 4.21 -9.53 21.07
C ARG A 35 4.52 -8.17 20.41
N ASP A 36 4.30 -8.04 19.10
CA ASP A 36 4.49 -6.79 18.35
C ASP A 36 3.27 -5.87 18.38
N TYR A 37 2.05 -6.43 18.41
CA TYR A 37 0.82 -5.64 18.47
C TYR A 37 0.43 -5.37 19.93
N GLY A 38 1.16 -4.45 20.57
CA GLY A 38 0.73 -3.85 21.83
C GLY A 38 -0.53 -3.00 21.65
N LYS A 39 -1.10 -2.55 22.78
CA LYS A 39 -2.31 -1.70 22.77
C LYS A 39 -2.11 -0.43 21.95
N TYR A 40 -0.91 0.15 21.97
CA TYR A 40 -0.58 1.34 21.21
C TYR A 40 -0.56 1.04 19.70
N GLU A 41 0.12 -0.02 19.28
CA GLU A 41 0.25 -0.42 17.88
C GLU A 41 -1.09 -0.78 17.26
N LEU A 42 -1.95 -1.47 18.04
CA LEU A 42 -3.32 -1.75 17.62
C LEU A 42 -4.14 -0.47 17.50
N THR A 43 -3.97 0.49 18.40
CA THR A 43 -4.63 1.80 18.32
C THR A 43 -4.18 2.57 17.09
N VAL A 44 -2.87 2.63 16.83
CA VAL A 44 -2.30 3.24 15.62
C VAL A 44 -2.86 2.56 14.37
N LEU A 45 -2.86 1.22 14.33
CA LEU A 45 -3.42 0.45 13.24
C LEU A 45 -4.89 0.82 13.01
N LEU A 46 -5.74 0.79 14.04
CA LEU A 46 -7.16 1.16 13.92
C LEU A 46 -7.36 2.59 13.42
N ILE A 47 -6.62 3.57 13.94
CA ILE A 47 -6.69 4.96 13.48
C ILE A 47 -6.28 5.06 12.02
N THR A 48 -5.20 4.36 11.62
CA THR A 48 -4.77 4.33 10.21
C THR A 48 -5.84 3.71 9.30
N GLN A 49 -6.57 2.69 9.76
CA GLN A 49 -7.69 2.11 9.00
C GLN A 49 -8.86 3.07 8.85
N LEU A 50 -9.32 3.67 9.96
CA LEU A 50 -10.47 4.57 9.95
C LEU A 50 -10.20 5.85 9.16
N SER A 51 -8.97 6.35 9.20
CA SER A 51 -8.57 7.54 8.45
C SER A 51 -8.42 7.30 6.95
N TYR A 52 -8.39 6.05 6.46
CA TYR A 52 -8.56 5.77 5.03
C TYR A 52 -9.96 6.09 4.52
N ILE A 53 -11.00 6.06 5.37
CA ILE A 53 -12.39 6.32 4.97
C ILE A 53 -12.52 7.68 4.25
N PRO A 54 -12.21 8.84 4.87
CA PRO A 54 -12.34 10.12 4.19
C PRO A 54 -11.46 10.24 2.94
N ILE A 55 -10.33 9.53 2.91
CA ILE A 55 -9.38 9.53 1.79
C ILE A 55 -9.95 8.77 0.60
N THR A 56 -10.48 7.57 0.81
CA THR A 56 -11.13 6.79 -0.24
C THR A 56 -12.42 7.44 -0.70
N THR A 57 -13.20 8.04 0.22
CA THR A 57 -14.43 8.75 -0.12
C THR A 57 -14.14 9.93 -1.04
N THR A 58 -13.08 10.69 -0.75
CA THR A 58 -12.64 11.78 -1.63
C THR A 58 -12.11 11.24 -2.97
N MET A 59 -11.27 10.19 -2.96
CA MET A 59 -10.68 9.62 -4.18
C MET A 59 -11.69 8.99 -5.12
N LEU A 60 -12.80 8.48 -4.60
CA LEU A 60 -13.88 7.87 -5.38
C LEU A 60 -15.10 8.79 -5.53
N SER A 61 -15.02 10.05 -5.09
CA SER A 61 -16.14 11.00 -5.17
C SER A 61 -16.62 11.21 -6.61
N THR A 62 -15.69 11.27 -7.57
CA THR A 62 -16.01 11.50 -8.98
C THR A 62 -16.75 10.33 -9.63
N ALA A 63 -16.72 9.13 -9.04
CA ALA A 63 -17.54 7.99 -9.49
C ALA A 63 -19.05 8.19 -9.23
N PHE A 64 -19.41 9.19 -8.43
CA PHE A 64 -20.80 9.55 -8.13
C PHE A 64 -21.25 10.87 -8.79
N TYR A 65 -20.37 11.53 -9.54
CA TYR A 65 -20.70 12.79 -10.20
C TYR A 65 -21.52 12.60 -11.48
N GLU A 66 -21.44 11.42 -12.09
CA GLU A 66 -22.34 11.01 -13.17
C GLU A 66 -23.51 10.19 -12.59
N PRO A 67 -24.74 10.38 -13.11
CA PRO A 67 -25.84 9.46 -12.85
C PRO A 67 -25.56 8.05 -13.37
N THR A 68 -26.35 7.09 -12.90
CA THR A 68 -26.23 5.70 -13.38
C THR A 68 -26.73 5.57 -14.83
N GLN A 69 -26.21 4.58 -15.57
CA GLN A 69 -26.62 4.33 -16.96
C GLN A 69 -28.14 4.20 -17.14
N PRO A 70 -28.90 3.44 -16.31
CA PRO A 70 -30.35 3.37 -16.41
C PRO A 70 -31.05 4.74 -16.28
N THR A 71 -30.57 5.58 -15.36
CA THR A 71 -31.11 6.93 -15.17
C THR A 71 -30.81 7.84 -16.33
N CYS A 72 -29.60 7.76 -16.89
CA CYS A 72 -29.28 8.51 -18.10
C CYS A 72 -30.20 8.13 -19.28
N MET A 73 -30.56 6.86 -19.42
CA MET A 73 -31.55 6.44 -20.44
C MET A 73 -32.93 7.04 -20.17
N LEU A 74 -33.37 7.07 -18.91
CA LEU A 74 -34.65 7.67 -18.53
C LEU A 74 -34.68 9.18 -18.80
N LEU A 75 -33.65 9.91 -18.40
CA LEU A 75 -33.54 11.36 -18.60
C LEU A 75 -33.56 11.74 -20.08
N ASN A 76 -32.96 10.91 -20.94
CA ASN A 76 -32.98 11.13 -22.38
C ASN A 76 -34.39 10.93 -22.96
N ILE A 77 -35.14 9.93 -22.48
CA ILE A 77 -36.54 9.69 -22.88
C ILE A 77 -37.44 10.86 -22.47
N THR A 78 -37.26 11.40 -21.26
CA THR A 78 -38.07 12.53 -20.78
C THR A 78 -37.78 13.87 -21.46
N ASN A 79 -36.59 14.04 -22.05
CA ASN A 79 -36.29 15.23 -22.85
C ASN A 79 -36.92 15.17 -24.24
N ASP A 80 -37.08 13.97 -24.81
CA ASP A 80 -37.73 13.75 -26.11
C ASP A 80 -39.26 13.68 -26.02
N ALA A 81 -39.81 13.24 -24.87
CA ALA A 81 -41.24 13.22 -24.60
C ALA A 81 -41.65 14.43 -23.73
N ASN A 82 -42.41 15.37 -24.28
CA ASN A 82 -43.05 16.49 -23.54
C ASN A 82 -44.03 16.05 -22.42
N ASP A 83 -44.06 14.77 -22.06
CA ASP A 83 -44.92 14.21 -21.02
C ASP A 83 -44.11 13.93 -19.76
N ALA A 84 -44.19 14.86 -18.82
CA ALA A 84 -43.88 14.64 -17.41
C ALA A 84 -44.96 13.72 -16.80
N ALA A 85 -44.93 12.42 -17.11
CA ALA A 85 -45.80 11.45 -16.47
C ALA A 85 -45.11 10.09 -16.31
N MET A 86 -44.96 9.70 -15.05
CA MET A 86 -44.49 8.41 -14.52
C MET A 86 -42.97 8.18 -14.51
N VAL A 87 -42.29 8.89 -13.61
CA VAL A 87 -41.08 8.35 -12.99
C VAL A 87 -41.52 7.29 -11.99
N ASP A 88 -41.16 6.03 -12.25
CA ASP A 88 -41.42 4.92 -11.34
C ASP A 88 -40.79 5.22 -9.95
N PRO A 89 -41.52 5.03 -8.84
CA PRO A 89 -41.02 5.32 -7.50
C PRO A 89 -39.85 4.44 -7.05
N GLU A 90 -39.46 3.40 -7.81
CA GLU A 90 -38.25 2.60 -7.57
C GLU A 90 -36.94 3.32 -7.95
N ILE A 91 -37.02 4.40 -8.75
CA ILE A 91 -35.88 5.24 -9.18
C ILE A 91 -35.55 6.33 -8.13
N THR A 92 -36.26 6.35 -6.99
CA THR A 92 -36.08 7.34 -5.91
C THR A 92 -34.82 7.14 -5.05
N ASP A 93 -34.05 6.07 -5.27
CA ASP A 93 -32.89 5.69 -4.44
C ASP A 93 -31.54 6.12 -5.03
N GLU A 94 -31.54 7.02 -6.02
CA GLU A 94 -30.34 7.51 -6.70
C GLU A 94 -29.68 8.72 -6.02
N PHE A 95 -28.34 8.73 -6.04
CA PHE A 95 -27.52 9.84 -5.58
C PHE A 95 -27.74 11.08 -6.44
N ASN A 96 -28.11 12.20 -5.82
CA ASN A 96 -28.12 13.48 -6.50
C ASN A 96 -26.68 13.93 -6.81
N SER A 97 -26.34 13.88 -8.10
CA SER A 97 -24.99 14.06 -8.62
C SER A 97 -24.67 15.52 -8.95
N LEU A 98 -23.39 15.88 -8.95
CA LEU A 98 -22.98 17.27 -9.23
C LEU A 98 -23.29 17.68 -10.67
N LEU A 99 -23.16 16.76 -11.64
CA LEU A 99 -23.44 17.10 -13.05
C LEU A 99 -24.93 17.29 -13.33
N LEU A 100 -25.83 16.70 -12.51
CA LEU A 100 -27.26 16.99 -12.59
C LEU A 100 -27.53 18.47 -12.27
N ASP A 101 -26.93 18.99 -11.19
CA ASP A 101 -27.06 20.39 -10.79
C ASP A 101 -26.42 21.35 -11.81
N TRP A 102 -25.41 20.90 -12.56
CA TRP A 102 -24.81 21.67 -13.65
C TRP A 102 -25.59 21.62 -14.96
N GLY A 103 -26.56 20.71 -15.11
CA GLY A 103 -27.26 20.47 -16.38
C GLY A 103 -26.42 19.77 -17.45
N GLU A 104 -25.26 19.22 -17.08
CA GLU A 104 -24.27 18.60 -17.98
C GLU A 104 -24.25 17.06 -17.88
N ALA A 105 -25.18 16.48 -17.11
CA ALA A 105 -25.29 15.04 -16.92
C ALA A 105 -25.69 14.31 -18.20
N CYS A 106 -25.15 13.10 -18.40
CA CYS A 106 -25.55 12.15 -19.45
C CYS A 106 -25.30 12.60 -20.90
N GLN A 107 -24.59 13.71 -21.15
CA GLN A 107 -24.31 14.24 -22.49
C GLN A 107 -23.07 13.64 -23.17
N GLN A 108 -22.57 12.48 -22.69
CA GLN A 108 -21.28 11.90 -23.09
C GLN A 108 -20.09 12.88 -22.94
N SER A 109 -20.23 13.87 -22.06
CA SER A 109 -19.24 14.92 -21.85
C SER A 109 -17.94 14.36 -21.23
N PRO A 110 -16.75 14.85 -21.64
CA PRO A 110 -15.48 14.46 -21.02
C PRO A 110 -15.31 15.03 -19.60
N LEU A 111 -16.29 15.76 -19.06
CA LEU A 111 -16.18 16.48 -17.80
C LEU A 111 -15.91 15.58 -16.60
N THR A 112 -16.65 14.47 -16.45
CA THR A 112 -16.43 13.49 -15.37
C THR A 112 -15.02 12.87 -15.45
N THR A 113 -14.55 12.59 -16.66
CA THR A 113 -13.19 12.10 -16.91
C THR A 113 -12.15 13.15 -16.56
N LEU A 114 -12.35 14.41 -16.94
CA LEU A 114 -11.46 15.52 -16.63
C LEU A 114 -11.35 15.74 -15.11
N MET A 115 -12.49 15.73 -14.40
CA MET A 115 -12.54 15.86 -12.94
C MET A 115 -11.79 14.72 -12.25
N SER A 116 -12.05 13.47 -12.67
CA SER A 116 -11.36 12.29 -12.13
C SER A 116 -9.86 12.34 -12.40
N THR A 117 -9.46 12.70 -13.63
CA THR A 117 -8.04 12.79 -14.01
C THR A 117 -7.33 13.90 -13.25
N THR A 118 -7.99 15.05 -13.06
CA THR A 118 -7.45 16.18 -12.29
C THR A 118 -7.24 15.83 -10.82
N LEU A 119 -8.20 15.13 -10.21
CA LEU A 119 -8.09 14.57 -8.86
C LEU A 119 -6.90 13.60 -8.74
N MET A 120 -6.74 12.69 -9.70
CA MET A 120 -5.62 11.73 -9.71
C MET A 120 -4.27 12.41 -9.97
N ALA A 121 -4.23 13.45 -10.81
CA ALA A 121 -3.02 14.25 -11.06
C ALA A 121 -2.60 15.03 -9.80
N GLY A 122 -3.58 15.53 -9.05
CA GLY A 122 -3.39 16.04 -7.71
C GLY A 122 -2.73 15.01 -6.80
N ALA A 123 -3.26 13.79 -6.75
CA ALA A 123 -2.71 12.71 -5.93
C ALA A 123 -1.28 12.31 -6.31
N LEU A 124 -0.94 12.28 -7.60
CA LEU A 124 0.44 12.10 -8.06
C LEU A 124 1.34 13.21 -7.48
N THR A 125 0.98 14.46 -7.69
CA THR A 125 1.77 15.63 -7.26
C THR A 125 1.93 15.67 -5.74
N GLY A 126 0.83 15.50 -5.00
CA GLY A 126 0.84 15.49 -3.54
C GLY A 126 1.64 14.34 -2.94
N SER A 127 1.61 13.15 -3.56
CA SER A 127 2.42 12.03 -3.10
C SER A 127 3.94 12.31 -3.18
N PHE A 128 4.37 13.03 -4.21
CA PHE A 128 5.76 13.44 -4.40
C PHE A 128 6.17 14.52 -3.38
N VAL A 129 5.40 15.61 -3.31
CA VAL A 129 5.68 16.75 -2.43
C VAL A 129 5.63 16.34 -0.96
N ALA A 130 4.58 15.62 -0.55
CA ALA A 130 4.43 15.19 0.84
C ALA A 130 5.47 14.15 1.24
N GLY A 131 5.93 13.29 0.32
CA GLY A 131 7.03 12.36 0.58
C GLY A 131 8.30 13.11 0.99
N TRP A 132 8.69 14.09 0.18
CA TRP A 132 9.84 14.97 0.47
C TRP A 132 9.65 15.77 1.77
N LEU A 133 8.48 16.40 1.95
CA LEU A 133 8.19 17.15 3.18
C LEU A 133 8.22 16.25 4.41
N ALA A 134 7.75 15.00 4.31
CA ALA A 134 7.69 14.09 5.44
C ALA A 134 9.08 13.60 5.86
N ASP A 135 10.00 13.47 4.91
CA ASP A 135 11.42 13.20 5.19
C ASP A 135 12.05 14.41 5.90
N ALA A 136 11.74 15.64 5.46
CA ALA A 136 12.35 16.86 5.97
C ALA A 136 11.80 17.32 7.33
N TYR A 137 10.47 17.35 7.49
CA TYR A 137 9.79 17.99 8.62
C TYR A 137 9.15 17.01 9.61
N GLY A 138 8.93 15.75 9.21
CA GLY A 138 8.34 14.71 10.06
C GLY A 138 7.16 14.01 9.39
N ARG A 139 6.99 12.71 9.68
CA ARG A 139 5.93 11.88 9.08
C ARG A 139 4.56 12.33 9.55
N LEU A 140 4.41 12.49 10.86
CA LEU A 140 3.11 12.79 11.48
C LEU A 140 2.66 14.22 11.19
N VAL A 141 3.59 15.19 11.14
CA VAL A 141 3.28 16.59 10.84
C VAL A 141 2.67 16.73 9.45
N VAL A 142 3.30 16.13 8.45
CA VAL A 142 2.82 16.19 7.06
C VAL A 142 1.51 15.41 6.90
N LEU A 143 1.38 14.26 7.56
CA LEU A 143 0.13 13.49 7.57
C LEU A 143 -1.04 14.32 8.10
N LYS A 144 -0.85 14.99 9.25
CA LYS A 144 -1.86 15.90 9.84
C LYS A 144 -2.18 17.06 8.90
N GLY A 145 -1.18 17.64 8.25
CA GLY A 145 -1.36 18.68 7.24
C GLY A 145 -2.22 18.22 6.06
N CYS A 146 -2.02 16.98 5.57
CA CYS A 146 -2.84 16.40 4.50
C CYS A 146 -4.31 16.22 4.92
N LEU A 147 -4.57 15.75 6.14
CA LEU A 147 -5.94 15.61 6.67
C LEU A 147 -6.62 16.97 6.89
N LEU A 148 -5.87 17.96 7.37
CA LEU A 148 -6.37 19.33 7.52
C LEU A 148 -6.74 19.94 6.16
N LEU A 149 -5.87 19.79 5.16
CA LEU A 149 -6.15 20.21 3.79
C LEU A 149 -7.42 19.54 3.27
N LEU A 150 -7.56 18.22 3.45
CA LEU A 150 -8.73 17.46 3.04
C LEU A 150 -10.02 17.97 3.69
N CYS A 151 -9.97 18.28 4.99
CA CYS A 151 -11.11 18.82 5.74
C CYS A 151 -11.53 20.18 5.19
N ILE A 152 -10.59 21.14 5.10
CA ILE A 152 -10.89 22.51 4.68
C ILE A 152 -11.39 22.53 3.24
N VAL A 153 -10.70 21.85 2.34
CA VAL A 153 -11.03 21.90 0.91
C VAL A 153 -12.35 21.19 0.62
N ASN A 154 -12.71 20.10 1.30
CA ASN A 154 -14.03 19.48 1.13
C ASN A 154 -15.16 20.43 1.57
N VAL A 155 -14.99 21.17 2.66
CA VAL A 155 -15.98 22.18 3.09
C VAL A 155 -16.11 23.27 2.03
N ILE A 156 -15.00 23.82 1.55
CA ILE A 156 -15.01 24.84 0.49
C ILE A 156 -15.67 24.29 -0.77
N PHE A 157 -15.33 23.06 -1.18
CA PHE A 157 -15.90 22.41 -2.35
C PHE A 157 -17.43 22.30 -2.26
N SER A 158 -17.98 21.88 -1.12
CA SER A 158 -19.43 21.80 -0.93
C SER A 158 -20.16 23.11 -1.26
N PHE A 159 -19.61 24.27 -0.90
CA PHE A 159 -20.28 25.56 -1.14
C PHE A 159 -19.98 26.17 -2.50
N VAL A 160 -18.87 25.79 -3.13
CA VAL A 160 -18.33 26.49 -4.30
C VAL A 160 -18.47 25.67 -5.58
N ALA A 161 -18.73 24.36 -5.47
CA ALA A 161 -18.73 23.45 -6.63
C ALA A 161 -19.71 23.86 -7.75
N THR A 162 -20.83 24.51 -7.43
CA THR A 162 -21.83 24.93 -8.43
C THR A 162 -21.50 26.23 -9.17
N VAL A 163 -20.49 26.99 -8.73
CA VAL A 163 -20.17 28.31 -9.29
C VAL A 163 -19.46 28.20 -10.64
N SER A 164 -18.47 27.31 -10.76
CA SER A 164 -17.67 27.14 -11.98
C SER A 164 -16.96 25.80 -11.99
N TRP A 165 -17.01 25.10 -13.13
CA TRP A 165 -16.36 23.81 -13.29
C TRP A 165 -14.82 23.90 -13.18
N TRP A 166 -14.20 25.01 -13.59
CA TRP A 166 -12.75 25.24 -13.47
C TRP A 166 -12.31 25.30 -12.00
N LEU A 167 -13.12 25.95 -11.17
CA LEU A 167 -12.87 26.08 -9.74
C LEU A 167 -13.02 24.71 -9.06
N SER A 168 -14.06 23.96 -9.42
CA SER A 168 -14.26 22.57 -8.97
C SER A 168 -13.10 21.67 -9.36
N ALA A 169 -12.58 21.77 -10.58
CA ALA A 169 -11.40 21.03 -11.02
C ALA A 169 -10.15 21.39 -10.19
N THR A 170 -9.93 22.68 -9.92
CA THR A 170 -8.80 23.14 -9.10
C THR A 170 -8.90 22.61 -7.66
N LEU A 171 -10.09 22.66 -7.07
CA LEU A 171 -10.34 22.13 -5.73
C LEU A 171 -10.15 20.60 -5.69
N LEU A 172 -10.61 19.87 -6.71
CA LEU A 172 -10.35 18.44 -6.84
C LEU A 172 -8.86 18.12 -6.96
N PHE A 173 -8.08 18.92 -7.70
CA PHE A 173 -6.63 18.76 -7.73
C PHE A 173 -6.02 18.88 -6.33
N THR A 174 -6.44 19.89 -5.55
CA THR A 174 -5.95 20.10 -4.19
C THR A 174 -6.38 19.00 -3.21
N LEU A 175 -7.62 18.51 -3.33
CA LEU A 175 -8.11 17.33 -2.59
C LEU A 175 -7.26 16.10 -2.93
N GLY A 176 -6.99 15.91 -4.22
CA GLY A 176 -6.13 14.86 -4.72
C GLY A 176 -4.75 14.92 -4.08
N ALA A 177 -4.13 16.10 -4.06
CA ALA A 177 -2.83 16.31 -3.45
C ALA A 177 -2.81 15.92 -1.95
N GLY A 178 -3.85 16.29 -1.21
CA GLY A 178 -4.03 15.86 0.19
C GLY A 178 -4.13 14.34 0.33
N CYS A 179 -4.97 13.69 -0.48
CA CYS A 179 -5.12 12.23 -0.46
C CYS A 179 -3.81 11.50 -0.80
N GLY A 180 -3.13 11.92 -1.87
CA GLY A 180 -1.87 11.32 -2.30
C GLY A 180 -0.77 11.45 -1.26
N GLY A 181 -0.67 12.63 -0.63
CA GLY A 181 0.31 12.87 0.44
C GLY A 181 0.03 12.08 1.71
N TYR A 182 -1.24 11.96 2.10
CA TYR A 182 -1.66 11.11 3.21
C TYR A 182 -1.30 9.64 2.95
N MET A 183 -1.57 9.11 1.74
CA MET A 183 -1.32 7.68 1.44
C MET A 183 0.16 7.31 1.60
N VAL A 184 1.08 8.19 1.18
CA VAL A 184 2.53 7.97 1.31
C VAL A 184 2.96 8.04 2.78
N THR A 185 2.52 9.07 3.51
CA THR A 185 2.95 9.27 4.90
C THR A 185 2.37 8.24 5.86
N ASN A 186 1.12 7.83 5.65
CA ASN A 186 0.40 6.89 6.51
C ASN A 186 0.99 5.48 6.49
N LEU A 187 1.40 4.98 5.31
CA LEU A 187 2.01 3.65 5.24
C LEU A 187 3.37 3.63 5.95
N VAL A 188 4.14 4.72 5.84
CA VAL A 188 5.47 4.82 6.44
C VAL A 188 5.38 4.89 7.96
N ILE A 189 4.51 5.74 8.53
CA ILE A 189 4.36 5.84 9.99
C ILE A 189 3.92 4.51 10.61
N LEU A 190 3.00 3.79 9.96
CA LEU A 190 2.53 2.48 10.43
C LEU A 190 3.66 1.44 10.43
N ILE A 191 4.46 1.39 9.37
CA ILE A 191 5.59 0.46 9.25
C ILE A 191 6.72 0.81 10.22
N GLU A 192 6.98 2.10 10.44
CA GLU A 192 8.04 2.57 11.34
C GLU A 192 7.75 2.28 12.81
N CYS A 193 6.47 2.12 13.19
CA CYS A 193 6.04 1.66 14.51
C CYS A 193 6.25 0.16 14.76
N LEU A 194 6.52 -0.65 13.72
CA LEU A 194 6.60 -2.11 13.81
C LEU A 194 8.05 -2.61 13.65
N ASP A 195 8.41 -3.62 14.46
CA ASP A 195 9.75 -4.19 14.47
C ASP A 195 9.93 -5.45 13.60
N HIS A 196 9.03 -6.43 13.69
CA HIS A 196 9.22 -7.67 12.94
C HIS A 196 8.64 -7.63 11.51
N SER A 197 9.25 -8.38 10.59
CA SER A 197 8.83 -8.41 9.17
C SER A 197 7.43 -8.97 8.98
N ASN A 198 7.05 -10.00 9.75
CA ASN A 198 5.72 -10.60 9.70
C ASN A 198 4.64 -9.62 10.17
N SER A 199 4.93 -8.80 11.18
CA SER A 199 4.03 -7.76 11.67
C SER A 199 3.84 -6.65 10.64
N ARG A 200 4.93 -6.25 9.95
CA ARG A 200 4.85 -5.33 8.80
C ARG A 200 3.98 -5.89 7.67
N LEU A 201 4.13 -7.18 7.36
CA LEU A 201 3.31 -7.83 6.34
C LEU A 201 1.83 -7.85 6.72
N LEU A 202 1.52 -8.14 7.99
CA LEU A 202 0.15 -8.07 8.50
C LEU A 202 -0.42 -6.66 8.37
N ALA A 203 0.34 -5.63 8.73
CA ALA A 203 -0.08 -4.23 8.63
C ALA A 203 -0.35 -3.79 7.17
N VAL A 204 0.49 -4.23 6.22
CA VAL A 204 0.27 -3.99 4.78
C VAL A 204 -0.98 -4.74 4.29
N SER A 205 -1.17 -5.99 4.74
CA SER A 205 -2.32 -6.82 4.36
C SER A 205 -3.63 -6.24 4.88
N LEU A 206 -3.61 -5.69 6.11
CA LEU A 206 -4.72 -5.00 6.74
C LEU A 206 -4.95 -3.58 6.23
N ASN A 207 -4.21 -3.09 5.23
CA ASN A 207 -4.35 -1.72 4.71
C ASN A 207 -5.81 -1.36 4.38
N GLY A 208 -6.20 -0.15 4.79
CA GLY A 208 -7.60 0.24 4.94
C GLY A 208 -8.31 0.64 3.67
N TRP A 209 -7.60 0.74 2.54
CA TRP A 209 -8.20 1.12 1.27
C TRP A 209 -9.42 0.25 0.94
N SER A 210 -9.26 -1.08 1.00
CA SER A 210 -10.26 -2.04 0.53
C SER A 210 -11.52 -2.04 1.40
N ILE A 211 -11.37 -2.04 2.74
CA ILE A 211 -12.52 -1.96 3.65
C ILE A 211 -13.21 -0.59 3.57
N SER A 212 -12.44 0.48 3.37
CA SER A 212 -12.97 1.84 3.29
C SER A 212 -13.89 2.04 2.08
N MET A 213 -13.70 1.29 0.98
CA MET A 213 -14.64 1.31 -0.15
C MET A 213 -16.07 0.90 0.23
N ALA A 214 -16.23 -0.05 1.16
CA ALA A 214 -17.55 -0.41 1.67
C ALA A 214 -18.16 0.73 2.50
N PHE A 215 -17.34 1.46 3.24
CA PHE A 215 -17.77 2.69 3.90
C PHE A 215 -18.11 3.80 2.91
N VAL A 216 -17.39 3.95 1.79
CA VAL A 216 -17.76 4.91 0.74
C VAL A 216 -19.17 4.62 0.23
N ALA A 217 -19.47 3.35 -0.08
CA ALA A 217 -20.80 2.93 -0.52
C ALA A 217 -21.88 3.26 0.51
N LEU A 218 -21.61 2.98 1.79
CA LEU A 218 -22.53 3.30 2.89
C LEU A 218 -22.74 4.82 3.02
N ILE A 219 -21.66 5.61 2.99
CA ILE A 219 -21.73 7.08 3.09
C ILE A 219 -22.52 7.65 1.93
N ALA A 220 -22.26 7.19 0.70
CA ALA A 220 -23.00 7.64 -0.47
C ALA A 220 -24.50 7.28 -0.36
N ARG A 221 -24.83 6.08 0.13
CA ARG A 221 -26.22 5.64 0.36
C ARG A 221 -26.94 6.39 1.48
N LEU A 222 -26.23 6.84 2.51
CA LEU A 222 -26.80 7.61 3.63
C LEU A 222 -26.97 9.09 3.28
N THR A 223 -26.04 9.65 2.50
CA THR A 223 -26.03 11.08 2.16
C THR A 223 -26.90 11.41 0.95
N GLN A 224 -26.97 10.51 -0.03
CA GLN A 224 -27.76 10.60 -1.28
C GLN A 224 -27.61 11.92 -2.06
N HIS A 225 -26.64 12.77 -1.72
CA HIS A 225 -26.46 14.09 -2.30
C HIS A 225 -24.99 14.49 -2.23
N TRP A 226 -24.43 15.01 -3.33
CA TRP A 226 -23.01 15.39 -3.41
C TRP A 226 -22.60 16.41 -2.34
N PHE A 227 -23.43 17.43 -2.07
CA PHE A 227 -23.19 18.44 -1.04
C PHE A 227 -22.96 17.85 0.36
N THR A 228 -23.88 17.02 0.84
CA THR A 228 -23.82 16.37 2.16
C THR A 228 -22.72 15.30 2.20
N PHE A 229 -22.45 14.62 1.07
CA PHE A 229 -21.36 13.67 0.92
C PHE A 229 -19.98 14.32 1.18
N HIS A 230 -19.70 15.48 0.60
CA HIS A 230 -18.44 16.20 0.83
C HIS A 230 -18.34 16.79 2.25
N LEU A 231 -19.43 17.32 2.82
CA LEU A 231 -19.43 17.79 4.22
C LEU A 231 -19.20 16.65 5.21
N PHE A 232 -19.83 15.49 5.00
CA PHE A 232 -19.62 14.31 5.83
C PHE A 232 -18.17 13.81 5.73
N THR A 233 -17.60 13.85 4.53
CA THR A 233 -16.19 13.51 4.29
C THR A 233 -15.25 14.46 5.02
N ALA A 234 -15.54 15.76 5.04
CA ALA A 234 -14.78 16.74 5.81
C ALA A 234 -14.84 16.45 7.31
N LEU A 235 -16.01 16.12 7.85
CA LEU A 235 -16.18 15.73 9.25
C LEU A 235 -15.34 14.50 9.61
N LEU A 236 -15.35 13.47 8.77
CA LEU A 236 -14.52 12.27 8.98
C LEU A 236 -13.01 12.60 8.93
N ALA A 237 -12.60 13.49 8.04
CA ALA A 237 -11.21 13.96 7.98
C ALA A 237 -10.79 14.71 9.25
N LEU A 238 -11.68 15.54 9.81
CA LEU A 238 -11.47 16.23 11.08
C LEU A 238 -11.36 15.24 12.25
N LEU A 239 -12.25 14.25 12.32
CA LEU A 239 -12.19 13.21 13.36
C LEU A 239 -10.90 12.39 13.27
N ALA A 240 -10.46 12.05 12.05
CA ALA A 240 -9.18 11.41 11.83
C ALA A 240 -8.00 12.29 12.30
N LEU A 241 -8.01 13.59 11.96
CA LEU A 241 -7.00 14.55 12.39
C LEU A 241 -6.90 14.63 13.92
N LEU A 242 -8.04 14.75 14.61
CA LEU A 242 -8.11 14.73 16.06
C LEU A 242 -7.59 13.41 16.63
N ALA A 243 -7.89 12.28 15.98
CA ALA A 243 -7.38 10.99 16.41
C ALA A 243 -5.85 10.89 16.34
N TYR A 244 -5.25 11.36 15.24
CA TYR A 244 -3.79 11.45 15.13
C TYR A 244 -3.18 12.45 16.12
N GLN A 245 -3.91 13.51 16.49
CA GLN A 245 -3.44 14.47 17.49
C GLN A 245 -3.42 13.90 18.91
N LEU A 246 -4.42 13.08 19.26
CA LEU A 246 -4.60 12.58 20.62
C LEU A 246 -3.89 11.27 20.90
N TRP A 247 -3.76 10.37 19.92
CA TRP A 247 -3.31 8.99 20.16
C TRP A 247 -2.02 8.57 19.46
N VAL A 248 -1.53 9.33 18.48
CA VAL A 248 -0.36 8.94 17.67
C VAL A 248 0.80 9.89 17.92
N TYR A 249 1.98 9.31 18.13
CA TYR A 249 3.24 10.04 18.27
C TYR A 249 4.08 9.95 16.99
N GLU A 250 5.07 10.84 16.88
CA GLU A 250 6.00 10.85 15.74
C GLU A 250 6.90 9.60 15.73
N SER A 251 7.40 9.25 14.54
CA SER A 251 8.28 8.09 14.38
C SER A 251 9.60 8.27 15.15
N CYS A 252 9.85 7.36 16.09
CA CYS A 252 11.11 7.30 16.83
C CYS A 252 12.30 7.05 15.89
N ARG A 253 12.11 6.28 14.81
CA ARG A 253 13.14 6.01 13.79
C ARG A 253 13.50 7.27 13.01
N TRP A 254 12.50 8.09 12.63
CA TRP A 254 12.74 9.36 11.96
C TRP A 254 13.44 10.38 12.88
N LEU A 255 12.98 10.50 14.13
CA LEU A 255 13.60 11.39 15.13
C LEU A 255 15.08 11.05 15.36
N ALA A 256 15.39 9.76 15.46
CA ALA A 256 16.76 9.28 15.58
C ALA A 256 17.60 9.59 14.33
N GLY A 257 17.06 9.31 13.14
CA GLY A 257 17.71 9.60 11.86
C GLY A 257 18.04 11.08 11.67
N ASN A 258 17.22 11.97 12.22
CA ASN A 258 17.45 13.42 12.19
C ASN A 258 18.26 13.94 13.40
N HIS A 259 19.02 13.08 14.09
CA HIS A 259 19.86 13.40 15.25
C HIS A 259 19.11 13.98 16.46
N ARG A 260 17.77 13.87 16.53
CA ARG A 260 16.93 14.33 17.65
C ARG A 260 16.75 13.24 18.69
N MET A 261 17.86 12.74 19.23
CA MET A 261 17.87 11.56 20.11
C MET A 261 17.13 11.77 21.44
N ALA A 262 17.15 12.99 22.00
CA ALA A 262 16.43 13.31 23.23
C ALA A 262 14.90 13.20 23.02
N GLU A 263 14.42 13.67 21.88
CA GLU A 263 13.00 13.58 21.53
C GLU A 263 12.58 12.14 21.25
N ALA A 264 13.38 11.38 20.49
CA ALA A 264 13.15 9.97 20.25
C ALA A 264 13.01 9.17 21.56
N ARG A 265 13.87 9.43 22.55
CA ARG A 265 13.79 8.84 23.90
C ARG A 265 12.48 9.21 24.61
N SER A 266 12.12 10.50 24.59
CA SER A 266 10.90 10.97 25.24
C SER A 266 9.64 10.35 24.62
N THR A 267 9.61 10.21 23.30
CA THR A 267 8.51 9.57 22.57
C THR A 267 8.42 8.09 22.88
N ALA A 268 9.55 7.38 22.96
CA ALA A 268 9.58 5.97 23.35
C ALA A 268 8.94 5.75 24.74
N VAL A 269 9.25 6.60 25.72
CA VAL A 269 8.63 6.53 27.06
C VAL A 269 7.12 6.72 26.98
N GLN A 270 6.63 7.67 26.17
CA GLN A 270 5.20 7.91 25.99
C GLN A 270 4.48 6.73 25.33
N VAL A 271 5.12 6.09 24.34
CA VAL A 271 4.60 4.87 23.70
C VAL A 271 4.50 3.73 24.72
N MET A 272 5.53 3.52 25.54
CA MET A 272 5.54 2.47 26.57
C MET A 272 4.48 2.70 27.64
N ALA A 273 4.30 3.94 28.08
CA ALA A 273 3.22 4.32 29.00
C ALA A 273 1.85 3.91 28.44
N ARG A 274 1.62 4.07 27.12
CA ARG A 274 0.39 3.62 26.46
C ARG A 274 0.29 2.11 26.28
N ARG A 275 1.41 1.39 26.20
CA ARG A 275 1.43 -0.09 26.22
C ARG A 275 1.06 -0.66 27.60
N SER A 276 0.92 0.17 28.64
CA SER A 276 0.70 -0.25 30.03
C SER A 276 1.90 -0.99 30.65
N GLU A 277 3.10 -0.77 30.10
CA GLU A 277 4.34 -1.32 30.66
C GLU A 277 5.01 -0.27 31.57
N PRO A 278 5.23 -0.58 32.86
CA PRO A 278 5.81 0.38 33.79
C PRO A 278 7.31 0.54 33.48
N VAL A 279 7.67 1.61 32.78
CA VAL A 279 9.06 2.01 32.55
C VAL A 279 9.32 3.31 33.31
N SER A 280 10.21 3.27 34.29
CA SER A 280 10.71 4.48 34.95
C SER A 280 11.53 5.30 33.95
N SER A 281 11.33 6.61 33.88
CA SER A 281 12.17 7.50 33.07
C SER A 281 13.67 7.35 33.38
N SER A 282 14.04 6.95 34.61
CA SER A 282 15.42 6.64 34.98
C SER A 282 15.96 5.37 34.34
N SER A 283 15.13 4.33 34.15
CA SER A 283 15.54 3.06 33.52
C SER A 283 15.83 3.16 32.01
N VAL A 284 15.42 4.27 31.37
CA VAL A 284 15.73 4.59 29.96
C VAL A 284 17.10 5.26 29.80
N ASN A 285 17.69 5.75 30.88
CA ASN A 285 19.10 6.16 30.82
C ASN A 285 20.04 4.94 30.85
N ASP A 286 19.64 3.86 31.52
CA ASP A 286 20.42 2.62 31.61
C ASP A 286 20.23 1.69 30.40
N ARG A 287 19.09 1.81 29.69
CA ARG A 287 18.76 1.04 28.48
C ARG A 287 18.50 1.97 27.30
N GLU A 288 19.10 1.70 26.16
CA GLU A 288 18.90 2.56 25.00
C GLU A 288 17.45 2.44 24.47
N TRP A 289 16.83 3.56 24.07
CA TRP A 289 15.39 3.58 23.74
C TRP A 289 14.98 2.63 22.59
N TRP A 290 15.92 2.29 21.72
CA TRP A 290 15.71 1.32 20.64
C TRP A 290 15.61 -0.11 21.17
N GLU A 291 16.42 -0.49 22.15
CA GLU A 291 16.33 -1.80 22.80
C GLU A 291 14.98 -1.97 23.50
N ILE A 292 14.47 -0.89 24.11
CA ILE A 292 13.16 -0.86 24.78
C ILE A 292 12.03 -1.11 23.77
N LEU A 293 12.11 -0.50 22.59
CA LEU A 293 11.12 -0.69 21.53
C LEU A 293 11.38 -1.95 20.67
N GLY A 294 12.45 -2.70 20.96
CA GLY A 294 12.86 -3.88 20.21
C GLY A 294 13.50 -3.58 18.86
N PHE A 295 13.82 -2.32 18.56
CA PHE A 295 14.41 -1.93 17.28
C PHE A 295 15.89 -2.28 17.21
N SER A 296 16.36 -2.59 16.00
CA SER A 296 17.79 -2.55 15.69
C SER A 296 18.35 -1.18 16.06
N GLN A 297 19.57 -1.15 16.62
CA GLN A 297 20.27 0.08 16.96
C GLN A 297 20.17 1.06 15.78
N PRO A 298 19.67 2.29 16.00
CA PRO A 298 19.61 3.29 14.95
C PRO A 298 21.03 3.38 14.39
N ALA A 299 21.18 3.38 13.07
CA ALA A 299 22.48 3.50 12.40
C ALA A 299 23.21 4.85 12.66
N VAL A 300 22.81 5.54 13.73
CA VAL A 300 23.35 6.77 14.30
C VAL A 300 24.50 6.46 15.26
N SER A 301 24.64 5.22 15.75
CA SER A 301 25.76 4.84 16.63
C SER A 301 27.02 4.51 15.84
N LEU A 302 28.03 5.38 15.97
CA LEU A 302 29.45 5.10 15.76
C LEU A 302 29.87 4.80 14.30
N GLN A 303 29.57 5.70 13.37
CA GLN A 303 30.32 5.74 12.11
C GLN A 303 31.38 6.82 12.17
N ASP A 304 32.61 6.32 12.28
CA ASP A 304 33.88 7.00 12.07
C ASP A 304 33.78 8.14 11.05
N LYS A 305 34.40 9.26 11.41
CA LYS A 305 34.55 10.47 10.59
C LYS A 305 35.41 10.25 9.33
N THR A 306 35.67 9.01 8.91
CA THR A 306 36.78 8.67 8.02
C THR A 306 36.41 8.00 6.70
N GLU A 307 35.17 7.61 6.45
CA GLU A 307 34.76 7.18 5.10
C GLU A 307 33.60 8.02 4.58
N ALA A 308 33.88 8.82 3.55
CA ALA A 308 32.86 9.52 2.79
C ALA A 308 31.94 8.48 2.13
N ARG A 309 30.83 8.11 2.79
CA ARG A 309 29.78 7.30 2.18
C ARG A 309 29.43 7.91 0.83
N ARG A 310 29.59 7.12 -0.24
CA ARG A 310 29.15 7.50 -1.59
C ARG A 310 27.69 7.94 -1.50
N LYS A 311 27.43 9.21 -1.84
CA LYS A 311 26.06 9.72 -1.95
C LYS A 311 25.42 9.07 -3.17
N TYR A 312 24.51 8.13 -2.92
CA TYR A 312 23.76 7.48 -3.99
C TYR A 312 22.72 8.44 -4.56
N THR A 313 22.65 8.50 -5.89
CA THR A 313 21.73 9.34 -6.65
C THR A 313 20.76 8.45 -7.44
N TYR A 314 19.66 9.01 -7.94
CA TYR A 314 18.70 8.27 -8.78
C TYR A 314 19.34 7.60 -10.01
N SER A 315 20.47 8.12 -10.52
CA SER A 315 21.25 7.49 -11.60
C SER A 315 21.84 6.14 -11.20
N ASP A 316 22.14 5.92 -9.92
CA ASP A 316 22.72 4.66 -9.44
C ASP A 316 21.72 3.50 -9.53
N LEU A 317 20.41 3.76 -9.58
CA LEU A 317 19.39 2.72 -9.81
C LEU A 317 19.52 2.10 -11.21
N PHE A 318 20.02 2.86 -12.18
CA PHE A 318 20.18 2.43 -13.56
C PHE A 318 21.58 1.91 -13.87
N SER A 319 22.43 1.76 -12.84
CA SER A 319 23.83 1.36 -13.04
C SER A 319 24.02 -0.13 -13.30
N HIS A 320 23.19 -1.02 -12.73
CA HIS A 320 23.38 -2.46 -12.84
C HIS A 320 22.11 -3.20 -13.31
N PRO A 321 22.19 -4.15 -14.26
CA PRO A 321 21.04 -4.88 -14.79
C PRO A 321 20.25 -5.65 -13.73
N SER A 322 20.92 -6.13 -12.68
CA SER A 322 20.24 -6.78 -11.55
C SER A 322 19.33 -5.85 -10.75
N ILE A 323 19.43 -4.52 -10.92
CA ILE A 323 18.61 -3.53 -10.22
C ILE A 323 17.57 -2.92 -11.16
N TYR A 324 17.98 -2.44 -12.33
CA TYR A 324 17.05 -1.74 -13.22
C TYR A 324 16.06 -2.68 -13.90
N ILE A 325 16.40 -3.96 -14.15
CA ILE A 325 15.45 -4.92 -14.74
C ILE A 325 14.29 -5.20 -13.77
N PRO A 326 14.53 -5.58 -12.50
CA PRO A 326 13.45 -5.69 -11.51
C PRO A 326 12.72 -4.36 -11.27
N LEU A 327 13.41 -3.22 -11.32
CA LEU A 327 12.78 -1.91 -11.18
C LEU A 327 11.76 -1.62 -12.27
N ILE A 328 12.13 -1.79 -13.54
CA ILE A 328 11.24 -1.56 -14.68
C ILE A 328 10.07 -2.55 -14.64
N ALA A 329 10.34 -3.83 -14.37
CA ALA A 329 9.33 -4.86 -14.21
C ALA A 329 8.32 -4.50 -13.11
N LEU A 330 8.81 -4.05 -11.95
CA LEU A 330 7.97 -3.68 -10.82
C LEU A 330 7.18 -2.39 -11.09
N CYS A 331 7.78 -1.40 -11.76
CA CYS A 331 7.09 -0.19 -12.20
C CYS A 331 5.92 -0.54 -13.13
N TYR A 332 6.12 -1.46 -14.08
CA TYR A 332 5.03 -1.93 -14.93
C TYR A 332 3.92 -2.62 -14.13
N CYS A 333 4.27 -3.50 -13.18
CA CYS A 333 3.29 -4.13 -12.29
C CYS A 333 2.46 -3.08 -11.53
N PHE A 334 3.09 -2.02 -11.02
CA PHE A 334 2.39 -0.92 -10.34
C PHE A 334 1.47 -0.14 -11.27
N VAL A 335 1.91 0.18 -12.49
CA VAL A 335 1.08 0.85 -13.50
C VAL A 335 -0.14 -0.02 -13.83
N SER A 336 0.07 -1.29 -14.20
CA SER A 336 -0.99 -2.22 -14.57
C SER A 336 -2.02 -2.39 -13.45
N LEU A 337 -1.59 -2.69 -12.22
CA LEU A 337 -2.48 -2.85 -11.08
C LEU A 337 -3.28 -1.56 -10.81
N SER A 338 -2.66 -0.40 -10.97
CA SER A 338 -3.29 0.90 -10.75
C SER A 338 -4.32 1.26 -11.81
N VAL A 339 -3.96 1.15 -13.10
CA VAL A 339 -4.87 1.41 -14.22
C VAL A 339 -6.12 0.53 -14.09
N VAL A 340 -5.94 -0.78 -13.86
CA VAL A 340 -7.05 -1.71 -13.80
C VAL A 340 -7.87 -1.49 -12.53
N SER A 341 -7.25 -1.34 -11.35
CA SER A 341 -8.00 -1.17 -10.10
C SER A 341 -8.85 0.10 -10.11
N PHE A 342 -8.24 1.25 -10.42
CA PHE A 342 -8.98 2.51 -10.50
C PHE A 342 -9.96 2.52 -11.68
N GLY A 343 -9.63 1.85 -12.78
CA GLY A 343 -10.53 1.68 -13.92
C GLY A 343 -11.83 0.99 -13.52
N PHE A 344 -11.76 -0.11 -12.76
CA PHE A 344 -12.97 -0.75 -12.22
C PHE A 344 -13.72 0.10 -11.19
N TYR A 345 -13.02 0.94 -10.42
CA TYR A 345 -13.68 1.84 -9.47
C TYR A 345 -14.48 2.93 -10.18
N PHE A 346 -13.90 3.55 -11.21
CA PHE A 346 -14.55 4.61 -11.98
C PHE A 346 -15.57 4.09 -13.00
N ASN A 347 -15.52 2.80 -13.33
CA ASN A 347 -16.51 2.14 -14.20
C ASN A 347 -17.62 1.42 -13.40
N ALA A 348 -17.73 1.69 -12.10
CA ALA A 348 -18.76 1.08 -11.25
C ALA A 348 -20.18 1.56 -11.58
N ASP A 349 -20.32 2.73 -12.22
CA ASP A 349 -21.57 3.32 -12.73
C ASP A 349 -22.15 2.55 -13.93
N ALA A 350 -21.29 1.88 -14.71
CA ALA A 350 -21.67 1.07 -15.86
C ALA A 350 -22.10 -0.35 -15.49
N LEU A 351 -21.83 -0.80 -14.25
CA LEU A 351 -22.23 -2.12 -13.81
C LEU A 351 -23.75 -2.15 -13.54
N PRO A 352 -24.46 -3.16 -14.05
CA PRO A 352 -25.90 -3.27 -13.79
C PRO A 352 -26.18 -3.56 -12.31
N GLY A 353 -27.38 -3.20 -11.86
CA GLY A 353 -27.82 -3.35 -10.47
C GLY A 353 -27.49 -2.13 -9.60
N ASN A 354 -27.51 -2.33 -8.28
CA ASN A 354 -27.31 -1.24 -7.33
C ASN A 354 -25.81 -0.90 -7.17
N ARG A 355 -25.41 0.31 -7.58
CA ARG A 355 -24.01 0.76 -7.51
C ARG A 355 -23.41 0.73 -6.10
N TYR A 356 -24.21 0.99 -5.06
CA TYR A 356 -23.75 0.97 -3.67
C TYR A 356 -23.38 -0.47 -3.27
N LEU A 357 -24.24 -1.43 -3.62
CA LEU A 357 -23.97 -2.84 -3.38
C LEU A 357 -22.76 -3.33 -4.17
N ASN A 358 -22.65 -2.94 -5.45
CA ASN A 358 -21.50 -3.28 -6.30
C ASN A 358 -20.19 -2.76 -5.68
N LEU A 359 -20.15 -1.50 -5.25
CA LEU A 359 -18.97 -0.90 -4.62
C LEU A 359 -18.65 -1.55 -3.25
N ALA A 360 -19.66 -1.86 -2.44
CA ALA A 360 -19.49 -2.51 -1.14
C ALA A 360 -18.95 -3.95 -1.28
N LEU A 361 -19.53 -4.74 -2.18
CA LEU A 361 -19.06 -6.09 -2.49
C LEU A 361 -17.64 -6.06 -3.06
N MET A 362 -17.33 -5.07 -3.90
CA MET A 362 -15.98 -4.87 -4.42
C MET A 362 -14.98 -4.59 -3.29
N GLY A 363 -15.30 -3.70 -2.35
CA GLY A 363 -14.45 -3.42 -1.19
C GLY A 363 -14.25 -4.62 -0.27
N LEU A 364 -15.33 -5.30 0.10
CA LEU A 364 -15.30 -6.45 1.01
C LEU A 364 -14.56 -7.64 0.42
N SER A 365 -14.81 -7.97 -0.85
CA SER A 365 -14.12 -9.07 -1.53
C SER A 365 -12.62 -8.80 -1.69
N LYS A 366 -12.24 -7.55 -2.03
CA LYS A 366 -10.84 -7.12 -2.04
C LYS A 366 -10.20 -7.25 -0.66
N PHE A 367 -10.86 -6.80 0.40
CA PHE A 367 -10.33 -6.92 1.75
C PHE A 367 -10.12 -8.38 2.15
N ALA A 368 -11.09 -9.25 1.85
CA ALA A 368 -10.98 -10.69 2.13
C ALA A 368 -9.81 -11.34 1.38
N LEU A 369 -9.68 -11.12 0.07
CA LEU A 369 -8.56 -11.67 -0.71
C LEU A 369 -7.23 -11.00 -0.34
N GLY A 370 -7.24 -9.74 0.08
CA GLY A 370 -6.07 -9.00 0.57
C GLY A 370 -5.40 -9.60 1.81
N LEU A 371 -6.11 -10.44 2.57
CA LEU A 371 -5.56 -11.20 3.70
C LEU A 371 -4.84 -12.49 3.27
N LEU A 372 -5.06 -12.98 2.05
CA LEU A 372 -4.45 -14.21 1.55
C LEU A 372 -2.91 -14.17 1.52
N PRO A 373 -2.24 -13.08 1.09
CA PRO A 373 -0.79 -12.98 1.16
C PRO A 373 -0.26 -13.22 2.57
N PHE A 374 -0.89 -12.66 3.60
CA PHE A 374 -0.51 -12.89 4.98
C PHE A 374 -0.72 -14.35 5.39
N ALA A 375 -1.85 -14.95 5.05
CA ALA A 375 -2.18 -16.33 5.43
C ALA A 375 -1.31 -17.40 4.73
N VAL A 376 -0.90 -17.16 3.47
CA VAL A 376 -0.34 -18.19 2.59
C VAL A 376 1.14 -17.97 2.23
N SER A 377 1.67 -16.75 2.36
CA SER A 377 3.06 -16.43 1.97
C SER A 377 4.13 -17.26 2.67
N SER A 378 3.88 -17.68 3.92
CA SER A 378 4.76 -18.55 4.69
C SER A 378 4.90 -19.95 4.06
N PHE A 379 3.92 -20.41 3.28
CA PHE A 379 3.92 -21.72 2.64
C PHE A 379 4.31 -21.63 1.16
N VAL A 380 3.66 -20.76 0.39
CA VAL A 380 3.69 -20.78 -1.09
C VAL A 380 4.82 -19.93 -1.70
N GLY A 381 5.36 -18.95 -0.96
CA GLY A 381 6.27 -17.96 -1.55
C GLY A 381 5.52 -16.73 -2.06
N ARG A 382 6.24 -15.67 -2.44
CA ARG A 382 5.67 -14.38 -2.82
C ARG A 382 5.31 -14.38 -4.31
N ARG A 383 6.18 -14.89 -5.16
CA ARG A 383 6.01 -14.86 -6.62
C ARG A 383 4.80 -15.67 -7.09
N PRO A 384 4.53 -16.90 -6.60
CA PRO A 384 3.36 -17.66 -7.05
C PRO A 384 2.04 -17.01 -6.64
N ILE A 385 1.99 -16.33 -5.49
CA ILE A 385 0.80 -15.59 -5.07
C ILE A 385 0.50 -14.47 -6.06
N ALA A 386 1.50 -13.66 -6.43
CA ALA A 386 1.32 -12.62 -7.44
C ALA A 386 0.91 -13.21 -8.80
N PHE A 387 1.56 -14.29 -9.24
CA PHE A 387 1.27 -14.93 -10.53
C PHE A 387 -0.15 -15.50 -10.61
N VAL A 388 -0.59 -16.25 -9.59
CA VAL A 388 -1.95 -16.83 -9.54
C VAL A 388 -3.01 -15.73 -9.44
N SER A 389 -2.78 -14.71 -8.61
CA SER A 389 -3.69 -13.58 -8.42
C SER A 389 -3.89 -12.80 -9.73
N VAL A 390 -2.80 -12.42 -10.41
CA VAL A 390 -2.85 -11.72 -11.70
C VAL A 390 -3.41 -12.63 -12.80
N GLY A 391 -3.05 -13.91 -12.83
CA GLY A 391 -3.55 -14.87 -13.81
C GLY A 391 -5.05 -15.08 -13.71
N PHE A 392 -5.59 -15.19 -12.49
CA PHE A 392 -7.02 -15.29 -12.25
C PHE A 392 -7.77 -14.01 -12.64
N ALA A 393 -7.24 -12.83 -12.27
CA ALA A 393 -7.80 -11.55 -12.69
C ALA A 393 -7.79 -11.41 -14.22
N CYS A 394 -6.70 -11.82 -14.88
CA CYS A 394 -6.55 -11.79 -16.34
C CYS A 394 -7.57 -12.72 -17.03
N ALA A 395 -7.72 -13.95 -16.54
CA ALA A 395 -8.70 -14.89 -17.06
C ALA A 395 -10.13 -14.34 -16.94
N CYS A 396 -10.50 -13.80 -15.76
CA CYS A 396 -11.81 -13.20 -15.56
C CYS A 396 -12.04 -11.99 -16.48
N ALA A 397 -11.03 -11.14 -16.68
CA ALA A 397 -11.13 -9.98 -17.57
C ALA A 397 -11.39 -10.39 -19.03
N TRP A 398 -10.70 -11.43 -19.54
CA TRP A 398 -10.97 -11.95 -20.88
C TRP A 398 -12.32 -12.64 -21.00
N VAL A 399 -12.78 -13.34 -19.95
CA VAL A 399 -14.14 -13.92 -19.91
C VAL A 399 -15.21 -12.81 -19.95
N VAL A 400 -14.98 -11.65 -19.32
CA VAL A 400 -15.86 -10.49 -19.47
C VAL A 400 -15.95 -10.06 -20.93
N VAL A 401 -14.81 -9.90 -21.61
CA VAL A 401 -14.78 -9.51 -23.03
C VAL A 401 -15.53 -10.52 -23.91
N ILE A 402 -15.28 -11.83 -23.71
CA ILE A 402 -15.95 -12.89 -24.48
C ILE A 402 -17.45 -12.91 -24.21
N SER A 403 -17.88 -12.81 -22.94
CA SER A 403 -19.29 -12.81 -22.57
C SER A 403 -20.06 -11.64 -23.20
N GLN A 404 -19.41 -10.48 -23.31
CA GLN A 404 -19.98 -9.30 -23.95
C GLN A 404 -20.02 -9.40 -25.48
N LEU A 405 -19.06 -10.10 -26.11
CA LEU A 405 -19.06 -10.36 -27.56
C LEU A 405 -20.10 -11.41 -27.98
N CYS A 406 -20.30 -12.45 -27.17
CA CYS A 406 -21.23 -13.55 -27.48
C CYS A 406 -22.71 -13.19 -27.25
N GLY A 407 -23.03 -11.97 -26.82
CA GLY A 407 -24.41 -11.57 -26.50
C GLY A 407 -25.02 -12.31 -25.30
N THR A 408 -24.25 -13.16 -24.61
CA THR A 408 -24.65 -13.83 -23.36
C THR A 408 -24.77 -12.87 -22.17
N ALA A 409 -24.46 -11.59 -22.40
CA ALA A 409 -24.66 -10.48 -21.49
C ALA A 409 -26.13 -10.24 -21.07
N ALA A 410 -27.10 -10.96 -21.65
CA ALA A 410 -28.49 -10.97 -21.17
C ALA A 410 -28.60 -11.28 -19.66
N ASN A 411 -27.64 -12.01 -19.08
CA ASN A 411 -27.53 -12.22 -17.64
C ASN A 411 -26.65 -11.15 -16.97
N HIS A 412 -27.23 -9.98 -16.70
CA HIS A 412 -26.58 -8.82 -16.04
C HIS A 412 -25.71 -9.18 -14.81
N TRP A 413 -26.11 -10.19 -14.03
CA TRP A 413 -25.40 -10.64 -12.83
C TRP A 413 -24.03 -11.29 -13.10
N SER A 414 -23.84 -11.89 -14.27
CA SER A 414 -22.56 -12.54 -14.63
C SER A 414 -21.45 -11.51 -14.84
N LEU A 415 -21.77 -10.36 -15.45
CA LEU A 415 -20.83 -9.25 -15.65
C LEU A 415 -20.39 -8.64 -14.32
N VAL A 416 -21.35 -8.43 -13.41
CA VAL A 416 -21.07 -7.93 -12.06
C VAL A 416 -20.16 -8.90 -11.31
N ALA A 417 -20.51 -10.18 -11.27
CA ALA A 417 -19.72 -11.20 -10.59
C ALA A 417 -18.29 -11.28 -11.13
N LEU A 418 -18.10 -11.31 -12.46
CA LEU A 418 -16.78 -11.33 -13.08
C LEU A 418 -15.98 -10.05 -12.78
N SER A 419 -16.61 -8.88 -12.83
CA SER A 419 -15.96 -7.60 -12.52
C SER A 419 -15.50 -7.53 -11.06
N LEU A 420 -16.33 -8.04 -10.13
CA LEU A 420 -15.97 -8.18 -8.72
C LEU A 420 -14.80 -9.14 -8.54
N MET A 421 -14.81 -10.28 -9.23
CA MET A 421 -13.72 -11.27 -9.19
C MET A 421 -12.41 -10.69 -9.70
N VAL A 422 -12.42 -9.94 -10.81
CA VAL A 422 -11.23 -9.22 -11.31
C VAL A 422 -10.74 -8.27 -10.23
N SER A 423 -11.59 -7.37 -9.73
CA SER A 423 -11.18 -6.36 -8.77
C SER A 423 -10.64 -6.95 -7.46
N ALA A 424 -11.29 -8.00 -6.94
CA ALA A 424 -10.87 -8.71 -5.74
C ALA A 424 -9.50 -9.38 -5.93
N ALA A 425 -9.29 -10.04 -7.08
CA ALA A 425 -8.06 -10.76 -7.38
C ALA A 425 -6.86 -9.85 -7.69
N LEU A 426 -7.03 -8.53 -7.76
CA LEU A 426 -5.90 -7.60 -7.82
C LEU A 426 -5.31 -7.31 -6.44
N ASP A 427 -6.08 -7.46 -5.37
CA ASP A 427 -5.65 -7.06 -4.02
C ASP A 427 -4.45 -7.87 -3.50
N PRO A 428 -4.40 -9.22 -3.60
CA PRO A 428 -3.22 -9.97 -3.22
C PRO A 428 -1.97 -9.55 -4.02
N ALA A 429 -2.12 -9.31 -5.32
CA ALA A 429 -1.05 -8.83 -6.19
C ALA A 429 -0.55 -7.44 -5.76
N TRP A 430 -1.42 -6.53 -5.33
CA TRP A 430 -1.03 -5.23 -4.75
C TRP A 430 -0.15 -5.37 -3.52
N LYS A 431 -0.53 -6.25 -2.57
CA LYS A 431 0.23 -6.46 -1.34
C LYS A 431 1.61 -7.04 -1.63
N ILE A 432 1.68 -8.06 -2.47
CA ILE A 432 2.93 -8.70 -2.85
C ILE A 432 3.82 -7.75 -3.66
N THR A 433 3.27 -6.94 -4.56
CA THR A 433 4.06 -5.95 -5.32
C THR A 433 4.66 -4.88 -4.39
N HIS A 434 3.92 -4.42 -3.38
CA HIS A 434 4.47 -3.55 -2.34
C HIS A 434 5.56 -4.25 -1.52
N LEU A 435 5.39 -5.53 -1.20
CA LEU A 435 6.39 -6.31 -0.48
C LEU A 435 7.67 -6.49 -1.31
N HIS A 436 7.55 -6.83 -2.60
CA HIS A 436 8.67 -6.92 -3.53
C HIS A 436 9.43 -5.58 -3.63
N SER A 437 8.74 -4.44 -3.59
CA SER A 437 9.40 -3.13 -3.55
C SER A 437 10.28 -2.92 -2.31
N ALA A 438 9.99 -3.62 -1.21
CA ALA A 438 10.78 -3.57 0.01
C ALA A 438 11.87 -4.65 0.08
N GLU A 439 11.71 -5.78 -0.62
CA GLU A 439 12.60 -6.95 -0.53
C GLU A 439 13.62 -7.04 -1.68
N LEU A 440 13.32 -6.55 -2.88
CA LEU A 440 14.16 -6.75 -4.08
C LEU A 440 15.40 -5.84 -4.14
N PHE A 441 15.31 -4.63 -3.58
CA PHE A 441 16.35 -3.61 -3.76
C PHE A 441 17.32 -3.54 -2.58
N PRO A 442 18.62 -3.25 -2.83
CA PRO A 442 19.60 -3.03 -1.78
C PRO A 442 19.22 -1.90 -0.82
N THR A 443 19.53 -2.04 0.47
CA THR A 443 19.14 -1.07 1.52
C THR A 443 19.50 0.37 1.13
N VAL A 444 20.68 0.58 0.53
CA VAL A 444 21.22 1.88 0.11
C VAL A 444 20.40 2.60 -0.95
N VAL A 445 19.70 1.87 -1.84
CA VAL A 445 18.89 2.44 -2.94
C VAL A 445 17.40 2.11 -2.86
N ARG A 446 17.00 1.29 -1.86
CA ARG A 446 15.64 0.76 -1.71
C ARG A 446 14.58 1.85 -1.63
N ASN A 447 14.81 2.89 -0.82
CA ASN A 447 13.83 3.97 -0.66
C ASN A 447 13.64 4.75 -1.97
N MET A 448 14.72 5.00 -2.72
CA MET A 448 14.64 5.62 -4.05
C MET A 448 13.86 4.74 -5.04
N ALA A 449 14.13 3.43 -5.06
CA ALA A 449 13.42 2.49 -5.94
C ALA A 449 11.92 2.41 -5.63
N ARG A 450 11.56 2.40 -4.33
CA ARG A 450 10.15 2.45 -3.89
C ARG A 450 9.47 3.76 -4.29
N ALA A 451 10.17 4.89 -4.23
CA ALA A 451 9.63 6.17 -4.68
C ALA A 451 9.31 6.16 -6.18
N VAL A 452 10.22 5.64 -7.03
CA VAL A 452 9.98 5.50 -8.48
C VAL A 452 8.79 4.58 -8.75
N CYS A 453 8.70 3.45 -8.05
CA CYS A 453 7.57 2.52 -8.17
C CYS A 453 6.23 3.16 -7.77
N ASN A 454 6.21 3.98 -6.72
CA ASN A 454 5.01 4.69 -6.30
C ASN A 454 4.57 5.74 -7.33
N VAL A 455 5.52 6.47 -7.95
CA VAL A 455 5.22 7.38 -9.06
C VAL A 455 4.60 6.61 -10.24
N ALA A 456 5.14 5.44 -10.57
CA ALA A 456 4.58 4.57 -11.61
C ALA A 456 3.12 4.15 -11.29
N ALA A 457 2.84 3.77 -10.04
CA ALA A 457 1.48 3.48 -9.60
C ALA A 457 0.55 4.69 -9.78
N ARG A 458 1.01 5.90 -9.46
CA ARG A 458 0.21 7.12 -9.59
C ARG A 458 -0.04 7.52 -11.04
N LEU A 459 0.93 7.32 -11.93
CA LEU A 459 0.72 7.49 -13.37
C LEU A 459 -0.38 6.55 -13.88
N GLY A 460 -0.41 5.30 -13.40
CA GLY A 460 -1.51 4.38 -13.70
C GLY A 460 -2.88 4.88 -13.23
N SER A 461 -2.96 5.50 -12.04
CA SER A 461 -4.23 6.06 -11.55
C SER A 461 -4.70 7.28 -12.35
N VAL A 462 -3.77 8.10 -12.87
CA VAL A 462 -4.08 9.23 -13.76
C VAL A 462 -4.59 8.72 -15.12
N ALA A 463 -4.02 7.62 -15.63
CA ALA A 463 -4.46 7.01 -16.87
C ALA A 463 -5.82 6.28 -16.76
N ALA A 464 -6.20 5.80 -15.56
CA ALA A 464 -7.41 5.00 -15.38
C ALA A 464 -8.72 5.67 -15.86
N PRO A 465 -9.05 6.92 -15.48
CA PRO A 465 -10.24 7.60 -16.02
C PRO A 465 -10.22 7.77 -17.53
N LEU A 466 -9.05 7.99 -18.13
CA LEU A 466 -8.89 8.11 -19.58
C LEU A 466 -9.17 6.78 -20.30
N VAL A 467 -8.71 5.66 -19.72
CA VAL A 467 -9.03 4.31 -20.22
C VAL A 467 -10.53 4.05 -20.11
N VAL A 468 -11.18 4.42 -19.00
CA VAL A 468 -12.64 4.26 -18.86
C VAL A 468 -13.40 5.14 -19.86
N HIS A 469 -12.95 6.36 -20.11
CA HIS A 469 -13.55 7.27 -21.09
C HIS A 469 -13.58 6.70 -22.51
N SER A 470 -12.63 5.82 -22.86
CA SER A 470 -12.62 5.14 -24.17
C SER A 470 -13.86 4.29 -24.44
N ARG A 471 -14.72 4.05 -23.43
CA ARG A 471 -16.04 3.44 -23.59
C ARG A 471 -16.98 4.21 -24.54
N THR A 472 -16.74 5.51 -24.74
CA THR A 472 -17.48 6.35 -25.70
C THR A 472 -17.26 5.93 -27.14
N MET A 473 -16.10 5.35 -27.46
CA MET A 473 -15.81 4.79 -28.79
C MET A 473 -16.51 3.45 -28.98
N HIS A 474 -16.34 2.56 -28.00
CA HIS A 474 -17.04 1.28 -27.95
C HIS A 474 -16.97 0.73 -26.51
N TYR A 475 -18.09 0.25 -25.98
CA TYR A 475 -18.22 -0.19 -24.58
C TYR A 475 -17.23 -1.30 -24.16
N LEU A 476 -16.72 -2.09 -25.11
CA LEU A 476 -15.71 -3.13 -24.86
C LEU A 476 -14.28 -2.63 -24.66
N VAL A 477 -13.93 -1.44 -25.17
CA VAL A 477 -12.53 -0.97 -25.25
C VAL A 477 -11.84 -0.92 -23.87
N PRO A 478 -12.46 -0.42 -22.79
CA PRO A 478 -11.84 -0.43 -21.46
C PRO A 478 -11.54 -1.85 -20.96
N TYR A 479 -12.45 -2.81 -21.18
CA TYR A 479 -12.27 -4.20 -20.74
C TYR A 479 -11.15 -4.91 -21.50
N VAL A 480 -11.03 -4.66 -22.81
CA VAL A 480 -9.91 -5.16 -23.64
C VAL A 480 -8.60 -4.55 -23.16
N ALA A 481 -8.58 -3.25 -22.87
CA ALA A 481 -7.39 -2.58 -22.32
C ALA A 481 -6.98 -3.20 -20.97
N PHE A 482 -7.92 -3.42 -20.05
CA PHE A 482 -7.64 -4.08 -18.77
C PHE A 482 -7.09 -5.49 -18.95
N GLY A 483 -7.68 -6.30 -19.85
CA GLY A 483 -7.17 -7.62 -20.19
C GLY A 483 -5.75 -7.58 -20.74
N ALA A 484 -5.43 -6.62 -21.60
CA ALA A 484 -4.09 -6.44 -22.16
C ALA A 484 -3.05 -6.07 -21.09
N PHE A 485 -3.35 -5.10 -20.21
CA PHE A 485 -2.48 -4.73 -19.09
C PHE A 485 -2.17 -5.94 -18.19
N LEU A 486 -3.20 -6.72 -17.82
CA LEU A 486 -3.03 -7.90 -16.97
C LEU A 486 -2.27 -9.04 -17.68
N THR A 487 -2.47 -9.21 -18.99
CA THR A 487 -1.77 -10.24 -19.78
C THR A 487 -0.27 -9.95 -19.83
N ILE A 488 0.11 -8.70 -20.12
CA ILE A 488 1.52 -8.29 -20.11
C ILE A 488 2.08 -8.40 -18.69
N GLN A 489 1.31 -8.02 -17.66
CA GLN A 489 1.75 -8.14 -16.28
C GLN A 489 2.04 -9.59 -15.88
N LEU A 490 1.21 -10.53 -16.32
CA LEU A 490 1.41 -11.97 -16.08
C LEU A 490 2.75 -12.44 -16.65
N VAL A 491 3.07 -12.03 -17.88
CA VAL A 491 4.36 -12.31 -18.53
C VAL A 491 5.51 -11.66 -17.76
N VAL A 492 5.36 -10.41 -17.33
CA VAL A 492 6.40 -9.68 -16.58
C VAL A 492 6.70 -10.37 -15.24
N VAL A 493 5.68 -10.78 -14.49
CA VAL A 493 5.84 -11.52 -13.23
C VAL A 493 6.48 -12.89 -13.47
N ALA A 494 6.13 -13.55 -14.58
CA ALA A 494 6.72 -14.83 -14.95
C ALA A 494 8.19 -14.71 -15.34
N ALA A 495 8.59 -13.67 -16.07
CA ALA A 495 9.93 -13.57 -16.65
C ALA A 495 10.94 -12.83 -15.76
N PHE A 496 10.53 -11.77 -15.07
CA PHE A 496 11.46 -10.79 -14.49
C PHE A 496 11.39 -10.64 -12.97
N ILE A 497 10.34 -11.13 -12.31
CA ILE A 497 10.19 -11.02 -10.84
C ILE A 497 10.75 -12.29 -10.16
N PRO A 498 11.84 -12.19 -9.39
CA PRO A 498 12.38 -13.35 -8.68
C PRO A 498 11.60 -13.64 -7.39
N GLU A 499 11.69 -14.88 -6.91
CA GLU A 499 11.17 -15.24 -5.59
C GLU A 499 12.05 -14.61 -4.50
N THR A 500 11.41 -13.97 -3.51
CA THR A 500 12.07 -13.27 -2.39
C THR A 500 11.95 -14.00 -1.05
N LYS A 501 11.14 -15.06 -0.99
CA LYS A 501 10.99 -15.88 0.22
C LYS A 501 12.32 -16.40 0.74
N ASP A 502 12.53 -16.17 2.04
CA ASP A 502 13.66 -16.67 2.84
C ASP A 502 15.06 -16.28 2.32
N LYS A 503 15.13 -15.21 1.51
CA LYS A 503 16.39 -14.62 1.05
C LYS A 503 16.81 -13.46 1.96
N PRO A 504 18.12 -13.32 2.26
CA PRO A 504 18.61 -12.16 2.98
C PRO A 504 18.36 -10.89 2.15
N LEU A 505 18.08 -9.78 2.83
CA LEU A 505 17.93 -8.48 2.17
C LEU A 505 19.30 -8.05 1.62
N PRO A 506 19.40 -7.64 0.33
CA PRO A 506 20.65 -7.12 -0.18
C PRO A 506 21.02 -5.83 0.59
N GLU A 507 22.25 -5.73 1.06
CA GLU A 507 22.75 -4.57 1.82
C GLU A 507 23.48 -3.59 0.90
N GLU A 508 24.30 -4.08 -0.02
CA GLU A 508 25.11 -3.24 -0.90
C GLU A 508 24.75 -3.42 -2.38
N LEU A 509 25.15 -2.45 -3.21
CA LEU A 509 25.09 -2.62 -4.66
C LEU A 509 26.04 -3.77 -5.06
N PRO A 510 25.69 -4.56 -6.10
CA PRO A 510 26.62 -5.54 -6.65
C PRO A 510 27.92 -4.85 -7.03
N THR A 511 29.04 -5.27 -6.43
CA THR A 511 30.36 -4.82 -6.81
C THR A 511 30.59 -5.23 -8.26
N VAL A 512 30.95 -4.28 -9.12
CA VAL A 512 31.40 -4.62 -10.48
C VAL A 512 32.56 -5.58 -10.31
N LEU A 513 32.40 -6.83 -10.74
CA LEU A 513 33.49 -7.78 -10.86
C LEU A 513 34.50 -7.15 -11.82
N SER A 514 35.50 -6.46 -11.29
CA SER A 514 36.74 -6.20 -12.01
C SER A 514 37.26 -7.58 -12.37
N THR A 515 37.22 -7.90 -13.67
CA THR A 515 37.86 -9.06 -14.26
C THR A 515 39.37 -8.98 -14.01
N THR A 516 39.78 -9.38 -12.82
CA THR A 516 41.16 -9.71 -12.48
C THR A 516 41.11 -11.15 -11.99
N PRO A 517 41.80 -12.09 -12.65
CA PRO A 517 41.82 -13.48 -12.21
C PRO A 517 42.39 -13.56 -10.78
N PRO A 518 41.97 -14.55 -9.98
CA PRO A 518 42.43 -14.66 -8.59
C PRO A 518 43.96 -14.79 -8.58
N ALA A 519 44.63 -13.82 -7.96
CA ALA A 519 46.01 -13.98 -7.57
C ALA A 519 46.06 -15.12 -6.55
N VAL A 520 46.81 -16.16 -6.91
CA VAL A 520 47.14 -17.29 -6.03
C VAL A 520 47.75 -16.73 -4.75
N GLN A 521 47.01 -16.77 -3.65
CA GLN A 521 47.58 -16.61 -2.32
C GLN A 521 48.30 -17.91 -2.00
N THR A 522 49.63 -17.91 -2.17
CA THR A 522 50.52 -18.93 -1.60
C THR A 522 50.46 -18.85 -0.08
N ASP A 523 50.11 -19.98 0.53
CA ASP A 523 50.19 -20.23 1.98
C ASP A 523 51.62 -19.99 2.50
N GLN A 524 51.85 -18.84 3.12
CA GLN A 524 52.98 -18.60 4.03
C GLN A 524 52.57 -17.65 5.15
N GLU A 525 51.60 -18.06 5.97
CA GLU A 525 51.40 -17.44 7.29
C GLU A 525 50.66 -18.40 8.24
N MET A 526 51.16 -19.64 8.33
CA MET A 526 50.72 -20.59 9.35
C MET A 526 51.90 -21.34 9.99
N GLU A 527 53.01 -20.64 10.23
CA GLU A 527 54.11 -21.15 11.08
C GLU A 527 54.73 -20.01 11.89
N MET A 528 53.92 -19.32 12.70
CA MET A 528 54.49 -18.49 13.77
C MET A 528 53.49 -18.28 14.91
N LYS A 529 53.11 -19.35 15.62
CA LYS A 529 52.56 -19.31 17.00
C LYS A 529 52.19 -20.69 17.57
N THR A 530 53.17 -21.61 17.67
CA THR A 530 53.10 -22.70 18.66
C THR A 530 54.50 -22.97 19.18
N GLY A 531 54.91 -22.23 20.21
CA GLY A 531 56.12 -22.48 20.96
C GLY A 531 55.78 -22.66 22.43
N THR A 532 55.79 -23.90 22.91
CA THR A 532 56.03 -24.22 24.32
C THR A 532 57.33 -25.03 24.40
N PRO A 533 58.26 -24.68 25.30
CA PRO A 533 59.54 -25.37 25.40
C PRO A 533 59.39 -26.64 26.24
N SER A 534 59.73 -27.78 25.64
CA SER A 534 60.07 -29.00 26.40
C SER A 534 61.58 -29.12 26.54
N SER A 535 61.96 -29.58 27.70
CA SER A 535 63.27 -29.71 28.31
C SER A 535 64.18 -30.82 27.74
N LEU A 536 65.49 -30.60 27.95
CA LEU A 536 66.57 -31.54 28.32
C LEU A 536 67.55 -32.09 27.25
N ASP A 537 68.82 -32.03 27.71
CA ASP A 537 70.06 -32.75 27.35
C ASP A 537 70.94 -32.23 26.19
N VAL A 538 71.92 -31.37 26.51
CA VAL A 538 73.36 -31.70 26.80
C VAL A 538 73.96 -30.62 27.68
#